data_AF-A0A6I9Q828-F1
#
_entry.id   AF-A0A6I9Q828-F1
#
_cell.length_a   1.000
_cell.length_b   1.000
_cell.length_c   1.000
_cell.angle_alpha   90.00
_cell.angle_beta   90.00
_cell.angle_gamma   90.00
#
_symmetry.space_group_name_H-M   'P 1'
#
loop_
_entity.id
_entity.type
_entity.pdbx_description
1 polymer ?
#
loop_
_entity_poly.entity_id
_entity_poly.type
_entity_poly.pdbx_seq_one_letter_code
_entity_poly.pdbx_strand_id
1 'polypeptide(L)'
;MEIGLSPSTLVTPHKKSMLGNGNYDVNVIMAALQTRGFEAVWWDKRRDVGSIELSNVTGFILNVPSNLRWGPLMLPLKRQHWMGVREVGGVYYNLDSKLRSPQPIGAPDHLR
;
A
#
# COMPACT_ATOMS: atom_id res chain seq x y z
N MET A 1 16.08 -23.42 7.83
CA MET A 1 15.16 -24.30 7.08
C MET A 1 14.65 -23.47 5.91
N GLU A 2 15.34 -23.56 4.77
CA GLU A 2 15.00 -22.86 3.53
C GLU A 2 13.80 -23.54 2.87
N ILE A 3 12.81 -22.75 2.46
CA ILE A 3 11.83 -23.16 1.47
C ILE A 3 12.15 -22.45 0.16
N GLY A 4 12.94 -23.14 -0.67
CA GLY A 4 13.19 -22.77 -2.04
C GLY A 4 11.92 -22.93 -2.88
N LEU A 5 11.51 -21.86 -3.55
CA LEU A 5 10.48 -21.91 -4.60
C LEU A 5 11.16 -22.07 -5.96
N SER A 6 11.48 -23.33 -6.27
CA SER A 6 11.64 -23.98 -7.58
C SER A 6 12.75 -23.54 -8.57
N PRO A 7 13.48 -24.49 -9.17
CA PRO A 7 14.55 -24.27 -10.13
C PRO A 7 14.04 -24.05 -11.57
N SER A 8 14.81 -23.28 -12.34
CA SER A 8 14.84 -23.28 -13.82
C SER A 8 13.50 -23.18 -14.56
N THR A 9 12.97 -21.96 -14.67
CA THR A 9 12.38 -21.48 -15.92
C THR A 9 12.78 -20.01 -16.08
N LEU A 10 13.56 -19.73 -17.12
CA LEU A 10 14.02 -18.40 -17.47
C LEU A 10 12.81 -17.48 -17.71
N VAL A 11 12.84 -16.32 -17.05
CA VAL A 11 11.90 -15.18 -17.12
C VAL A 11 10.70 -15.25 -16.16
N THR A 12 10.95 -14.97 -14.88
CA THR A 12 9.90 -14.45 -13.99
C THR A 12 9.67 -12.95 -14.25
N PRO A 13 8.41 -12.46 -14.24
CA PRO A 13 8.08 -11.05 -14.48
C PRO A 13 8.72 -10.08 -13.47
N HIS A 14 9.21 -10.59 -12.35
CA HIS A 14 9.93 -9.83 -11.32
C HIS A 14 11.24 -9.19 -11.81
N LYS A 15 11.80 -9.63 -12.96
CA LYS A 15 13.01 -9.02 -13.54
C LYS A 15 12.78 -7.69 -14.28
N LYS A 16 11.53 -7.30 -14.61
CA LYS A 16 11.26 -5.95 -15.16
C LYS A 16 11.29 -4.83 -14.12
N SER A 17 11.42 -5.16 -12.83
CA SER A 17 11.53 -4.19 -11.73
C SER A 17 12.97 -3.70 -11.48
N MET A 18 13.90 -3.89 -12.41
CA MET A 18 15.27 -3.36 -12.30
C MET A 18 15.40 -1.86 -12.60
N LEU A 19 14.29 -1.18 -12.93
CA LEU A 19 14.27 0.29 -13.07
C LEU A 19 13.83 1.03 -11.79
N GLY A 20 13.54 0.33 -10.68
CA GLY A 20 13.28 0.98 -9.39
C GLY A 20 12.01 1.86 -9.34
N ASN A 21 11.08 1.72 -10.29
CA ASN A 21 9.88 2.56 -10.40
C ASN A 21 8.79 2.31 -9.33
N GLY A 22 9.01 1.40 -8.38
CA GLY A 22 8.09 1.17 -7.26
C GLY A 22 6.77 0.45 -7.60
N ASN A 23 6.68 -0.20 -8.76
CA ASN A 23 5.44 -0.86 -9.23
C ASN A 23 5.36 -2.32 -8.73
N TYR A 24 5.34 -2.49 -7.40
CA TYR A 24 5.24 -3.80 -6.77
C TYR A 24 3.79 -4.30 -6.71
N ASP A 25 3.63 -5.59 -6.93
CA ASP A 25 2.36 -6.28 -6.74
C ASP A 25 2.03 -6.45 -5.24
N VAL A 26 0.75 -6.58 -4.89
CA VAL A 26 0.28 -6.73 -3.52
C VAL A 26 0.90 -7.94 -2.79
N ASN A 27 1.22 -9.02 -3.51
CA ASN A 27 1.86 -10.19 -2.91
C ASN A 27 3.24 -9.87 -2.34
N VAL A 28 3.97 -8.92 -2.93
CA VAL A 28 5.26 -8.46 -2.41
C VAL A 28 5.06 -7.73 -1.09
N ILE A 29 4.02 -6.90 -0.99
CA ILE A 29 3.66 -6.18 0.23
C ILE A 29 3.25 -7.18 1.33
N MET A 30 2.39 -8.14 1.00
CA MET A 30 1.96 -9.19 1.93
C MET A 30 3.15 -10.02 2.45
N ALA A 31 4.04 -10.46 1.57
CA ALA A 31 5.23 -11.20 1.96
C ALA A 31 6.13 -10.37 2.89
N ALA A 32 6.35 -9.09 2.57
CA ALA A 32 7.15 -8.20 3.41
C ALA A 32 6.54 -8.02 4.82
N LEU A 33 5.21 -7.88 4.92
CA LEU A 33 4.51 -7.79 6.20
C LEU A 33 4.67 -9.07 7.01
N GLN A 34 4.53 -10.24 6.38
CA GLN A 34 4.70 -11.53 7.05
C GLN A 34 6.12 -11.70 7.64
N THR A 35 7.16 -11.23 6.95
CA THR A 35 8.54 -11.27 7.49
C THR A 35 8.72 -10.44 8.77
N ARG A 36 7.78 -9.52 9.05
CA ARG A 36 7.75 -8.66 10.24
C ARG A 36 6.67 -9.05 11.24
N GLY A 37 6.03 -10.21 11.07
CA GLY A 37 4.97 -10.70 11.95
C GLY A 37 3.62 -9.99 11.78
N PHE A 38 3.41 -9.32 10.64
CA PHE A 38 2.14 -8.68 10.30
C PHE A 38 1.39 -9.48 9.24
N GLU A 39 0.06 -9.42 9.28
CA GLU A 39 -0.82 -9.95 8.26
C GLU A 39 -1.57 -8.80 7.56
N ALA A 40 -1.70 -8.89 6.23
CA ALA A 40 -2.56 -7.99 5.48
C ALA A 40 -3.89 -8.69 5.19
N VAL A 41 -4.97 -8.07 5.63
CA VAL A 41 -6.34 -8.55 5.39
C VAL A 41 -7.00 -7.67 4.33
N TRP A 42 -7.60 -8.30 3.33
CA TRP A 42 -8.37 -7.60 2.31
C TRP A 42 -9.68 -7.08 2.90
N TRP A 43 -9.89 -5.78 2.83
CA TRP A 43 -11.16 -5.17 3.21
C TRP A 43 -12.15 -5.16 2.04
N ASP A 44 -13.35 -5.67 2.26
CA ASP A 44 -14.44 -5.57 1.29
C ASP A 44 -15.09 -4.19 1.40
N LYS A 45 -14.92 -3.35 0.37
CA LYS A 45 -15.48 -2.00 0.29
C LYS A 45 -17.01 -1.93 0.40
N ARG A 46 -17.72 -3.06 0.26
CA ARG A 46 -19.18 -3.14 0.41
C ARG A 46 -19.59 -3.24 1.88
N ARG A 47 -18.67 -3.55 2.77
CA ARG A 47 -18.89 -3.57 4.22
C ARG A 47 -18.76 -2.15 4.76
N ASP A 48 -19.56 -1.86 5.77
CA ASP A 48 -19.47 -0.59 6.48
C ASP A 48 -18.10 -0.44 7.13
N VAL A 49 -17.41 0.66 6.84
CA VAL A 49 -16.09 1.00 7.41
C VAL A 49 -16.18 1.16 8.92
N GLY A 50 -17.35 1.54 9.45
CA GLY A 50 -17.63 1.58 10.89
C GLY A 50 -17.46 0.25 11.60
N SER A 51 -17.54 -0.88 10.90
CA SER A 51 -17.37 -2.23 11.46
C SER A 51 -15.91 -2.65 11.66
N ILE A 52 -14.95 -1.84 11.24
CA ILE A 52 -13.52 -2.10 11.46
C ILE A 52 -13.19 -1.78 12.92
N GLU A 53 -12.72 -2.79 13.65
CA GLU A 53 -12.15 -2.60 14.98
C GLU A 53 -10.74 -2.00 14.85
N LEU A 54 -10.69 -0.66 14.83
CA LEU A 54 -9.47 0.12 14.59
C LEU A 54 -8.36 -0.18 15.61
N SER A 55 -8.70 -0.58 16.83
CA SER A 55 -7.72 -0.92 17.88
C SER A 55 -6.84 -2.14 17.53
N ASN A 56 -7.34 -3.04 16.66
CA ASN A 56 -6.61 -4.20 16.19
C ASN A 56 -5.86 -3.96 14.87
N VAL A 57 -5.99 -2.76 14.29
CA VAL A 57 -5.42 -2.42 12.98
C VAL A 57 -4.19 -1.54 13.16
N THR A 58 -3.02 -2.06 12.80
CA THR A 58 -1.76 -1.28 12.83
C THR A 58 -1.76 -0.12 11.83
N GLY A 59 -2.44 -0.28 10.70
CA GLY A 59 -2.57 0.72 9.65
C GLY A 59 -3.22 0.14 8.40
N PHE A 60 -3.46 1.02 7.43
CA PHE A 60 -4.11 0.70 6.17
C PHE A 60 -3.14 0.87 5.00
N ILE A 61 -3.31 0.04 3.99
CA ILE A 61 -2.61 0.12 2.73
C ILE A 61 -3.66 0.25 1.64
N LEU A 62 -3.62 1.35 0.89
CA LEU A 62 -4.58 1.66 -0.15
C LEU A 62 -3.92 1.60 -1.52
N ASN A 63 -4.61 0.96 -2.46
CA ASN A 63 -4.28 1.02 -3.87
C ASN A 63 -5.19 2.03 -4.56
N VAL A 64 -4.68 3.23 -4.82
CA VAL A 64 -5.46 4.33 -5.41
C VAL A 64 -5.00 4.63 -6.83
N PRO A 65 -5.93 4.96 -7.75
CA PRO A 65 -5.55 5.41 -9.08
C PRO A 65 -4.80 6.75 -8.98
N SER A 66 -3.68 6.84 -9.68
CA SER A 66 -2.85 8.03 -9.76
C SER A 66 -2.60 8.43 -11.20
N ASN A 67 -2.72 9.72 -11.48
CA ASN A 67 -2.28 10.28 -12.75
C ASN A 67 -0.75 10.32 -12.81
N LEU A 68 -0.21 10.13 -14.02
CA LEU A 68 1.21 10.33 -14.28
C LEU A 68 1.46 11.82 -14.55
N ARG A 69 2.28 12.43 -13.70
CA ARG A 69 2.72 13.82 -13.88
C ARG A 69 4.05 13.81 -14.60
N TRP A 70 4.10 14.36 -15.80
CA TRP A 70 5.32 14.48 -16.60
C TRP A 70 5.57 15.97 -16.87
N GLY A 71 6.33 16.60 -15.99
CA GLY A 71 6.49 18.06 -15.98
C GLY A 71 5.14 18.79 -15.76
N PRO A 72 4.79 19.80 -16.57
CA PRO A 72 3.51 20.50 -16.47
C PRO A 72 2.33 19.69 -17.00
N LEU A 73 2.57 18.59 -17.72
CA LEU A 73 1.52 17.79 -18.36
C LEU A 73 1.02 16.68 -17.44
N MET A 74 -0.29 16.62 -17.22
CA MET A 74 -0.95 15.46 -16.63
C MET A 74 -1.38 14.52 -17.75
N LEU A 75 -0.69 13.38 -17.87
CA LEU A 75 -1.09 12.35 -18.82
C LEU A 75 -2.26 11.55 -18.21
N PRO A 76 -3.33 11.23 -18.98
CA PRO A 76 -4.47 10.45 -18.52
C PRO A 76 -4.15 8.95 -18.34
N LEU A 77 -2.88 8.61 -18.09
CA LEU A 77 -2.45 7.25 -17.81
C LEU A 77 -2.68 6.97 -16.31
N LYS A 78 -3.74 6.22 -16.01
CA LYS A 78 -4.06 5.77 -14.65
C LYS A 78 -3.09 4.66 -14.25
N ARG A 79 -2.12 4.97 -13.41
CA ARG A 79 -1.30 3.96 -12.74
C ARG A 79 -1.83 3.72 -11.33
N GLN A 80 -1.72 2.49 -10.87
CA GLN A 80 -1.97 2.17 -9.48
C GLN A 80 -0.87 2.76 -8.60
N HIS A 81 -1.24 3.18 -7.40
CA HIS A 81 -0.35 3.82 -6.44
C HIS A 81 -0.68 3.33 -5.04
N TRP A 82 0.35 2.80 -4.37
CA TRP A 82 0.24 2.36 -3.00
C TRP A 82 0.49 3.53 -2.04
N MET A 83 -0.42 3.74 -1.10
CA MET A 83 -0.24 4.68 0.00
C MET A 83 -0.60 4.04 1.34
N GLY A 84 0.06 4.50 2.40
CA GLY A 84 -0.21 4.06 3.77
C GLY A 84 -1.05 5.07 4.53
N VAL A 85 -1.88 4.58 5.45
CA VAL A 85 -2.53 5.40 6.48
C VAL A 85 -2.27 4.75 7.83
N ARG A 86 -1.86 5.54 8.83
CA ARG A 86 -1.53 5.01 10.15
C ARG A 86 -1.82 6.01 11.25
N GLU A 87 -2.24 5.49 12.39
CA GLU A 87 -2.37 6.27 13.63
C GLU A 87 -1.00 6.47 14.30
N VAL A 88 -0.71 7.71 14.68
CA VAL A 88 0.45 8.08 15.50
C VAL A 88 -0.04 9.08 16.55
N GLY A 89 -0.06 8.66 17.82
CA GLY A 89 -0.46 9.50 18.93
C GLY A 89 -1.93 9.97 18.86
N GLY A 90 -2.87 9.09 18.53
CA GLY A 90 -4.30 9.42 18.45
C GLY A 90 -4.77 10.07 17.15
N VAL A 91 -3.84 10.32 16.21
CA VAL A 91 -4.15 10.98 14.93
C VAL A 91 -3.75 10.09 13.78
N TYR A 92 -4.67 9.87 12.84
CA TYR A 92 -4.38 9.21 11.57
C TYR A 92 -3.70 10.16 10.60
N TYR A 93 -2.65 9.66 9.95
CA TYR A 93 -1.90 10.40 8.94
C TYR A 93 -1.97 9.69 7.59
N ASN A 94 -2.14 10.48 6.54
CA ASN A 94 -1.86 10.10 5.18
C ASN A 94 -0.34 10.08 4.95
N LEU A 95 0.20 8.91 4.65
CA LEU A 95 1.61 8.65 4.40
C LEU A 95 1.90 8.42 2.90
N ASP A 96 1.10 9.02 2.00
CA ASP A 96 1.35 9.00 0.56
C ASP A 96 2.74 9.59 0.26
N SER A 97 3.57 8.80 -0.41
CA SER A 97 4.93 9.17 -0.83
C SER A 97 4.99 10.34 -1.83
N LYS A 98 3.86 10.75 -2.42
CA LYS A 98 3.76 11.96 -3.25
C LYS A 98 3.64 13.25 -2.44
N LEU A 99 3.33 13.16 -1.15
CA LEU A 99 3.25 14.32 -0.26
C LEU A 99 4.65 14.73 0.19
N ARG A 100 4.84 16.03 0.45
CA ARG A 100 6.12 16.53 0.99
C ARG A 100 6.35 16.10 2.45
N SER A 101 5.26 15.84 3.16
CA SER A 101 5.24 15.42 4.57
C SER A 101 3.94 14.67 4.86
N PRO A 102 3.90 13.84 5.92
CA PRO A 102 2.66 13.24 6.41
C PRO A 102 1.57 14.31 6.60
N GLN A 103 0.35 14.02 6.14
CA GLN A 103 -0.79 14.93 6.28
C GLN A 103 -1.78 14.37 7.29
N PRO A 104 -2.18 15.11 8.34
CA PRO A 104 -3.17 14.63 9.28
C PRO A 104 -4.53 14.48 8.59
N ILE A 105 -5.19 13.35 8.83
CA ILE A 105 -6.57 13.09 8.43
C ILE A 105 -7.50 13.46 9.60
N GLY A 106 -7.12 13.06 10.82
CA GLY A 106 -7.87 13.37 12.04
C GLY A 106 -7.93 12.20 13.03
N ALA A 107 -8.91 12.28 13.94
CA ALA A 107 -9.21 11.24 14.90
C ALA A 107 -9.83 9.99 14.22
N PRO A 108 -9.91 8.83 14.90
CA PRO A 108 -10.53 7.62 14.37
C PRO A 108 -11.93 7.83 13.76
N ASP A 109 -12.71 8.75 14.32
CA ASP A 109 -14.06 9.07 13.85
C ASP A 109 -14.07 9.79 12.49
N HIS A 110 -12.98 10.45 12.10
CA HIS A 110 -12.84 11.07 10.78
C HIS A 110 -12.35 10.09 9.70
N LEU A 111 -11.97 8.87 10.10
CA LEU A 111 -11.52 7.84 9.16
C LEU A 111 -12.69 6.98 8.62
N ARG A 112 -13.85 7.03 9.29
CA ARG A 112 -15.06 6.25 8.96
C ARG A 112 -15.88 6.89 7.85
#